data_AF-A0A6G6JZ70-F1
#
_entry.id   AF-A0A6G6JZ70-F1
#
_cell.length_a   1.000
_cell.length_b   1.000
_cell.length_c   1.000
_cell.angle_alpha   90.00
_cell.angle_beta   90.00
_cell.angle_gamma   90.00
#
_symmetry.space_group_name_H-M   'P 1'
#
loop_
_entity.id
_entity.type
_entity.pdbx_description
1 polymer ?
#
loop_
_entity_poly.entity_id
_entity_poly.type
_entity_poly.pdbx_seq_one_letter_code
_entity_poly.pdbx_strand_id
1 'polypeptide(L)'
;MYALIKTLGNVLWNSIDVLYSVVSLEILLTWFQRANGGTVIFMRTFAISALICLLALGARNVLDPERIWKFSQREFQMQLVEIGPFFAACFAGVYAALYARFSSQWAYLSGLFNDIKSAQVQESAGQPSSTSALNDWKAAFIEDAVGLHLAYKPEFASVIAFWGADPEVRKSFEKNAPKKWRNEFAAIMARVDRIQNA
;
A
#
# COMPACT_ATOMS: atom_id res chain seq x y z
N MET A 1 -7.56 -31.29 -18.50
CA MET A 1 -6.95 -31.41 -17.15
C MET A 1 -6.10 -30.20 -16.76
N TYR A 2 -5.08 -29.81 -17.55
CA TYR A 2 -4.22 -28.63 -17.27
C TYR A 2 -5.00 -27.31 -17.12
N ALA A 3 -5.95 -27.02 -18.02
CA ALA A 3 -6.77 -25.81 -17.94
C ALA A 3 -7.64 -25.77 -16.66
N LEU A 4 -8.18 -26.90 -16.22
CA LEU A 4 -8.99 -26.99 -15.00
C LEU A 4 -8.16 -26.71 -13.74
N ILE A 5 -6.94 -27.26 -13.67
CA ILE A 5 -6.00 -27.03 -12.57
C ILE A 5 -5.58 -25.56 -12.52
N LYS A 6 -5.29 -24.95 -13.68
CA LYS A 6 -4.94 -23.52 -13.76
C LYS A 6 -6.10 -22.62 -13.31
N THR A 7 -7.33 -22.94 -13.71
CA THR A 7 -8.51 -22.19 -13.29
C THR A 7 -8.77 -22.32 -11.79
N LEU A 8 -8.71 -23.53 -11.23
CA LEU A 8 -8.86 -23.75 -9.78
C LEU A 8 -7.75 -23.05 -8.98
N GLY A 9 -6.51 -23.12 -9.46
CA GLY A 9 -5.39 -22.39 -8.87
C GLY A 9 -5.64 -20.88 -8.83
N ASN A 10 -6.05 -20.29 -9.96
CA ASN A 10 -6.34 -18.86 -10.02
C ASN A 10 -7.49 -18.45 -9.08
N VAL A 11 -8.55 -19.25 -8.97
CA VAL A 11 -9.68 -18.96 -8.06
C VAL A 11 -9.24 -18.98 -6.60
N LEU A 12 -8.43 -19.97 -6.21
CA LEU A 12 -7.89 -20.07 -4.87
C LEU A 12 -6.99 -18.87 -4.53
N TRP A 13 -6.05 -18.54 -5.42
CA TRP A 13 -5.16 -17.38 -5.23
C TRP A 13 -5.92 -16.07 -5.11
N ASN A 14 -6.90 -15.84 -5.99
CA ASN A 14 -7.74 -14.63 -5.91
C ASN A 14 -8.51 -14.56 -4.58
N SER A 15 -8.96 -15.69 -4.05
CA SER A 15 -9.67 -15.74 -2.76
C SER A 15 -8.74 -15.42 -1.58
N ILE A 16 -7.49 -15.89 -1.64
CA ILE A 16 -6.46 -15.56 -0.66
C ILE A 16 -6.12 -14.06 -0.71
N ASP A 17 -5.97 -13.50 -1.91
CA ASP A 17 -5.67 -12.06 -2.08
C ASP A 17 -6.81 -11.18 -1.53
N VAL A 18 -8.06 -11.56 -1.78
CA VAL A 18 -9.23 -10.87 -1.22
C VAL A 18 -9.23 -10.95 0.31
N LEU A 19 -9.00 -12.14 0.88
CA LEU A 19 -8.94 -12.31 2.33
C LEU A 19 -7.82 -11.48 2.95
N TYR A 20 -6.63 -11.53 2.35
CA TYR A 20 -5.48 -10.72 2.76
C TYR A 20 -5.81 -9.23 2.68
N SER A 21 -6.45 -8.75 1.61
CA SER A 21 -6.83 -7.36 1.45
C SER A 21 -7.83 -6.89 2.52
N VAL A 22 -8.77 -7.75 2.90
CA VAL A 22 -9.75 -7.49 3.97
C VAL A 22 -9.07 -7.47 5.34
N VAL A 23 -8.30 -8.51 5.69
CA VAL A 23 -7.68 -8.64 7.01
C VAL A 23 -6.59 -7.59 7.23
N SER A 24 -5.79 -7.30 6.21
CA SER A 24 -4.76 -6.24 6.28
C SER A 24 -5.33 -4.83 6.09
N LEU A 25 -6.63 -4.71 5.79
CA LEU A 25 -7.32 -3.46 5.48
C LEU A 25 -6.62 -2.67 4.37
N GLU A 26 -6.03 -3.37 3.40
CA GLU A 26 -5.46 -2.77 2.19
C GLU A 26 -6.53 -2.08 1.33
N ILE A 27 -7.80 -2.41 1.57
CA ILE A 27 -8.98 -1.68 1.10
C ILE A 27 -8.89 -0.16 1.41
N LEU A 28 -8.28 0.24 2.54
CA LEU A 28 -8.06 1.67 2.87
C LEU A 28 -7.10 2.37 1.90
N LEU A 29 -6.16 1.63 1.31
CA LEU A 29 -5.22 2.14 0.32
C LEU A 29 -5.80 2.06 -1.10
N THR A 30 -6.48 0.96 -1.41
CA THR A 30 -6.94 0.65 -2.77
C THR A 30 -8.30 1.28 -3.08
N TRP A 31 -9.31 1.14 -2.20
CA TRP A 31 -10.67 1.62 -2.46
C TRP A 31 -10.86 3.07 -2.04
N PHE A 32 -10.39 3.43 -0.84
CA PHE A 32 -10.38 4.85 -0.41
C PHE A 32 -9.23 5.63 -1.03
N GLN A 33 -8.38 4.93 -1.78
CA GLN A 33 -7.44 5.55 -2.70
C GLN A 33 -6.42 6.44 -1.96
N ARG A 34 -6.28 6.33 -0.63
CA ARG A 34 -5.40 7.19 0.17
C ARG A 34 -3.94 6.79 -0.04
N ALA A 35 -3.05 7.78 -0.10
CA ALA A 35 -1.62 7.52 -0.13
C ALA A 35 -1.18 6.82 1.16
N ASN A 36 -0.29 5.84 1.05
CA ASN A 36 0.30 5.19 2.22
C ASN A 36 1.08 6.23 3.04
N GLY A 37 0.77 6.37 4.32
CA GLY A 37 1.33 7.39 5.18
C GLY A 37 0.83 7.27 6.61
N GLY A 38 1.33 8.14 7.50
CA GLY A 38 1.09 8.04 8.95
C GLY A 38 -0.36 7.82 9.35
N THR A 39 -1.30 8.61 8.82
CA THR A 39 -2.74 8.47 9.13
C THR A 39 -3.30 7.11 8.71
N VAL A 40 -2.96 6.64 7.51
CA VAL A 40 -3.46 5.34 7.02
C VAL A 40 -2.83 4.19 7.82
N ILE A 41 -1.54 4.28 8.13
CA ILE A 41 -0.84 3.31 8.98
C ILE A 41 -1.49 3.23 10.35
N PHE A 42 -1.77 4.36 10.98
CA PHE A 42 -2.43 4.42 12.29
C PHE A 42 -3.81 3.76 12.25
N MET A 43 -4.66 4.11 11.27
CA MET A 43 -6.00 3.54 11.14
C MET A 43 -5.98 2.02 10.90
N ARG A 44 -5.08 1.55 10.01
CA ARG A 44 -4.89 0.11 9.76
C ARG A 44 -4.41 -0.60 11.01
N THR A 45 -3.44 -0.02 11.72
CA THR A 45 -2.94 -0.57 12.99
C THR A 45 -4.06 -0.74 13.99
N PHE A 46 -4.85 0.32 14.21
CA PHE A 46 -5.95 0.30 15.16
C PHE A 46 -6.96 -0.81 14.82
N ALA A 47 -7.39 -0.87 13.56
CA ALA A 47 -8.43 -1.80 13.15
C ALA A 47 -7.94 -3.26 13.08
N ILE A 48 -6.70 -3.52 12.64
CA ILE A 48 -6.09 -4.86 12.71
C ILE A 48 -5.96 -5.32 14.17
N SER A 49 -5.49 -4.44 15.06
CA SER A 49 -5.34 -4.75 16.49
C SER A 49 -6.70 -5.03 17.14
N ALA A 50 -7.71 -4.22 16.82
CA ALA A 50 -9.08 -4.45 17.27
C ALA A 50 -9.63 -5.79 16.78
N LEU A 51 -9.40 -6.15 15.51
CA LEU A 51 -9.80 -7.44 14.95
C LEU A 51 -9.13 -8.61 15.70
N ILE A 52 -7.81 -8.55 15.93
CA ILE A 52 -7.08 -9.57 16.69
C ILE A 52 -7.65 -9.71 18.11
N CYS A 53 -7.90 -8.60 18.80
CA CYS A 53 -8.49 -8.62 20.13
C CYS A 53 -9.93 -9.17 20.14
N LEU A 54 -10.76 -8.82 19.17
CA LEU A 54 -12.12 -9.36 19.05
C LEU A 54 -12.10 -10.88 18.82
N LEU A 55 -11.19 -11.37 17.98
CA LEU A 55 -11.00 -12.81 17.77
C LEU A 55 -10.52 -13.50 19.06
N ALA A 56 -9.61 -12.89 19.81
CA ALA A 56 -9.14 -13.42 21.09
C ALA A 56 -10.26 -13.45 22.14
N LEU A 57 -11.09 -12.40 22.23
CA LEU A 57 -12.28 -12.38 23.08
C LEU A 57 -13.29 -13.44 22.66
N GLY A 58 -13.54 -13.59 21.36
CA GLY A 58 -14.41 -14.63 20.82
C GLY A 58 -13.94 -16.02 21.22
N ALA A 59 -12.65 -16.32 21.00
CA ALA A 59 -12.05 -17.59 21.37
C ALA A 59 -12.15 -17.85 22.89
N ARG A 60 -11.83 -16.85 23.73
CA ARG A 60 -11.96 -16.97 25.18
C ARG A 60 -13.39 -17.30 25.59
N ASN A 61 -14.39 -16.61 25.04
CA ASN A 61 -15.80 -16.84 25.37
C ASN A 61 -16.32 -18.20 24.85
N VAL A 62 -15.76 -18.75 23.77
CA VAL A 62 -16.12 -20.07 23.24
C VAL A 62 -15.49 -21.19 24.06
N LEU A 63 -14.26 -21.01 24.53
CA LEU A 63 -13.48 -22.03 25.22
C LEU A 63 -13.71 -22.07 26.73
N ASP A 64 -14.31 -21.03 27.31
CA ASP A 64 -14.63 -20.95 28.73
C ASP A 64 -15.81 -21.89 29.08
N PRO A 65 -15.57 -22.99 29.82
CA PRO A 65 -16.61 -23.95 30.16
C PRO A 65 -17.64 -23.40 31.17
N GLU A 66 -17.32 -22.31 31.88
CA GLU A 66 -18.22 -21.67 32.84
C GLU A 66 -19.17 -20.66 32.17
N ARG A 67 -19.07 -20.49 30.84
CA ARG A 67 -19.81 -19.47 30.10
C ARG A 67 -21.30 -19.79 29.96
N ILE A 68 -22.14 -18.87 30.45
CA ILE A 68 -23.61 -19.02 30.45
C ILE A 68 -24.26 -18.52 29.14
N TRP A 69 -23.46 -18.10 28.14
CA TRP A 69 -23.89 -17.59 26.82
C TRP A 69 -24.95 -16.46 26.82
N LYS A 70 -25.13 -15.79 27.96
CA LYS A 70 -25.95 -14.58 28.10
C LYS A 70 -25.08 -13.36 28.03
N PHE A 71 -25.44 -12.42 27.15
CA PHE A 71 -24.74 -11.15 27.07
C PHE A 71 -24.94 -10.34 28.36
N SER A 72 -23.84 -9.81 28.90
CA SER A 72 -23.83 -8.89 30.03
C SER A 72 -22.93 -7.70 29.69
N GLN A 73 -23.47 -6.49 29.74
CA GLN A 73 -22.72 -5.28 29.45
C GLN A 73 -21.55 -5.09 30.43
N ARG A 74 -21.76 -5.40 31.72
CA ARG A 74 -20.73 -5.31 32.74
C ARG A 74 -19.58 -6.28 32.47
N GLU A 75 -19.91 -7.51 32.11
CA GLU A 75 -18.93 -8.54 31.75
C GLU A 75 -18.12 -8.11 30.52
N PHE A 76 -18.79 -7.58 29.49
CA PHE A 76 -18.11 -7.05 28.32
C PHE A 76 -17.14 -5.90 28.66
N GLN A 77 -17.55 -4.96 29.53
CA GLN A 77 -16.67 -3.87 29.99
C GLN A 77 -15.44 -4.41 30.75
N MET A 78 -15.60 -5.41 31.61
CA MET A 78 -14.47 -6.05 32.31
C MET A 78 -13.52 -6.72 31.32
N GLN A 79 -14.05 -7.45 30.34
CA GLN A 79 -13.25 -8.07 29.27
C GLN A 79 -12.47 -7.03 28.45
N LEU A 80 -13.07 -5.87 28.17
CA LEU A 80 -12.38 -4.77 27.48
C LEU A 80 -11.22 -4.19 28.30
N VAL A 81 -11.42 -4.01 29.61
CA VAL A 81 -10.34 -3.53 30.50
C VAL A 81 -9.21 -4.55 30.59
N GLU A 82 -9.56 -5.83 30.74
CA GLU A 82 -8.59 -6.92 30.86
C GLU A 82 -7.78 -7.14 29.58
N ILE A 83 -8.40 -6.98 28.40
CA ILE A 83 -7.69 -7.13 27.12
C ILE A 83 -6.86 -5.90 26.74
N GLY A 84 -6.98 -4.79 27.48
CA GLY A 84 -6.26 -3.54 27.21
C GLY A 84 -4.75 -3.71 26.98
N PRO A 85 -4.00 -4.40 27.88
CA PRO A 85 -2.58 -4.68 27.68
C PRO A 85 -2.28 -5.50 26.42
N PHE A 86 -3.12 -6.49 26.10
CA PHE A 86 -2.97 -7.30 24.88
C PHE A 86 -3.25 -6.49 23.62
N PHE A 87 -4.23 -5.58 23.66
CA PHE A 87 -4.48 -4.62 22.59
C PHE A 87 -3.28 -3.70 22.39
N ALA A 88 -2.71 -3.15 23.46
CA ALA A 88 -1.52 -2.30 23.37
C ALA A 88 -0.32 -3.04 22.75
N ALA A 89 -0.11 -4.31 23.11
CA ALA A 89 0.93 -5.15 22.53
C ALA A 89 0.70 -5.42 21.04
N CYS A 90 -0.53 -5.78 20.65
CA CYS A 90 -0.90 -5.97 19.24
C CYS A 90 -0.72 -4.67 18.44
N PHE A 91 -1.18 -3.55 19.00
CA PHE A 91 -1.06 -2.23 18.39
C PHE A 91 0.40 -1.86 18.14
N ALA A 92 1.27 -2.00 19.14
CA ALA A 92 2.69 -1.70 19.00
C ALA A 92 3.34 -2.58 17.91
N GLY A 93 3.06 -3.89 17.90
CA GLY A 93 3.62 -4.82 16.92
C GLY A 93 3.15 -4.53 15.50
N VAL A 94 1.84 -4.33 15.29
CA VAL A 94 1.28 -4.00 13.98
C VAL A 94 1.76 -2.64 13.50
N TYR A 95 1.82 -1.64 14.38
CA TYR A 95 2.30 -0.31 14.05
C TYR A 95 3.73 -0.35 13.56
N ALA A 96 4.61 -1.02 14.31
CA ALA A 96 6.01 -1.17 13.97
C ALA A 96 6.18 -1.87 12.61
N ALA A 97 5.42 -2.95 12.36
CA ALA A 97 5.49 -3.69 11.09
C ALA A 97 5.03 -2.85 9.89
N LEU A 98 3.87 -2.17 10.00
CA LEU A 98 3.34 -1.34 8.92
C LEU A 98 4.24 -0.11 8.67
N TYR A 99 4.74 0.51 9.73
CA TYR A 99 5.64 1.65 9.63
C TYR A 99 6.99 1.27 9.03
N ALA A 100 7.58 0.13 9.42
CA ALA A 100 8.82 -0.38 8.84
C ALA A 100 8.67 -0.63 7.33
N ARG A 101 7.56 -1.24 6.91
CA ARG A 101 7.24 -1.42 5.49
C ARG A 101 7.15 -0.07 4.78
N PHE A 102 6.38 0.88 5.30
CA PHE A 102 6.25 2.21 4.71
C PHE A 102 7.61 2.92 4.59
N SER A 103 8.43 2.87 5.64
CA SER A 103 9.76 3.48 5.65
C SER A 103 10.67 2.88 4.57
N SER A 104 10.64 1.55 4.39
CA SER A 104 11.39 0.87 3.32
C SER A 104 10.91 1.29 1.92
N GLN A 105 9.59 1.37 1.71
CA GLN A 105 9.01 1.82 0.44
C GLN A 105 9.39 3.26 0.10
N TRP A 106 9.33 4.14 1.11
CA TRP A 106 9.73 5.54 0.97
C TRP A 106 11.21 5.66 0.63
N ALA A 107 12.08 4.94 1.36
CA ALA A 107 13.52 4.95 1.15
C ALA A 107 13.89 4.45 -0.24
N TYR A 108 13.26 3.36 -0.70
CA TYR A 108 13.43 2.84 -2.04
C TYR A 108 13.09 3.89 -3.12
N LEU A 109 11.89 4.48 -3.04
CA LEU A 109 11.43 5.42 -4.07
C LEU A 109 12.26 6.71 -4.07
N SER A 110 12.65 7.20 -2.88
CA SER A 110 13.53 8.36 -2.75
C SER A 110 14.94 8.07 -3.28
N GLY A 111 15.46 6.86 -3.08
CA GLY A 111 16.73 6.41 -3.65
C GLY A 111 16.69 6.41 -5.17
N LEU A 112 15.66 5.79 -5.76
CA LEU A 112 15.47 5.79 -7.22
C LEU A 112 15.39 7.21 -7.79
N PHE A 113 14.67 8.11 -7.12
CA PHE A 113 14.63 9.52 -7.52
C PHE A 113 16.03 10.15 -7.53
N ASN A 114 16.80 9.98 -6.46
CA ASN A 114 18.15 10.54 -6.35
C ASN A 114 19.09 9.99 -7.43
N ASP A 115 19.00 8.70 -7.75
CA ASP A 115 19.79 8.06 -8.81
C ASP A 115 19.44 8.62 -10.18
N ILE A 116 18.15 8.80 -10.47
CA ILE A 116 17.68 9.45 -11.71
C ILE A 116 18.21 10.88 -11.80
N LYS A 117 18.08 11.67 -10.72
CA LYS A 117 18.56 13.06 -10.69
C LYS A 117 20.08 13.15 -10.87
N SER A 118 20.83 12.24 -10.26
CA SER A 118 22.29 12.15 -10.41
C SER A 118 22.68 11.90 -11.87
N ALA A 119 22.03 10.94 -12.52
CA ALA A 119 22.27 10.62 -13.92
C ALA A 119 21.90 11.79 -14.87
N GLN A 120 20.84 12.54 -14.58
CA GLN A 120 20.49 13.76 -15.33
C GLN A 120 21.55 14.86 -15.22
N VAL A 121 22.15 15.03 -14.04
CA VAL A 121 23.24 16.01 -13.84
C VAL A 121 24.48 15.58 -14.62
N GLN A 122 24.81 14.29 -14.65
CA GLN A 122 25.94 13.77 -15.42
C GLN A 122 25.74 13.95 -16.94
N GLU A 123 24.54 13.68 -17.46
CA GLU A 123 24.19 13.94 -18.87
C GLU A 123 24.34 15.44 -19.21
N SER A 124 23.87 16.31 -18.31
CA SER A 124 23.98 17.77 -18.48
C SER A 124 25.44 18.26 -18.44
N ALA A 125 26.33 17.53 -17.76
CA ALA A 125 27.76 17.79 -17.71
C ALA A 125 28.53 17.23 -18.92
N GLY A 126 27.83 16.71 -19.94
CA GLY A 126 28.42 16.17 -21.16
C GLY A 126 28.94 14.74 -21.05
N GLN A 127 28.59 14.01 -19.98
CA GLN A 127 28.89 12.59 -19.90
C GLN A 127 27.89 11.80 -20.76
N PRO A 128 28.35 10.77 -21.49
CA PRO A 128 27.46 9.96 -22.33
C PRO A 128 26.45 9.21 -21.44
N SER A 129 25.18 9.56 -21.56
CA SER A 129 24.07 8.84 -20.97
C SER A 129 23.06 8.47 -22.06
N SER A 130 22.33 7.38 -21.87
CA SER A 130 21.23 7.02 -22.77
C SER A 130 19.97 7.73 -22.31
N THR A 131 19.59 8.80 -23.02
CA THR A 131 18.32 9.52 -22.77
C THR A 131 17.11 8.56 -22.76
N SER A 132 17.15 7.50 -23.58
CA SER A 132 16.13 6.44 -23.57
C SER A 132 16.08 5.67 -22.25
N ALA A 133 17.23 5.32 -21.67
CA ALA A 133 17.28 4.62 -20.39
C ALA A 133 16.75 5.49 -19.24
N LEU A 134 17.04 6.80 -19.27
CA LEU A 134 16.49 7.75 -18.28
C LEU A 134 14.97 7.84 -18.35
N ASN A 135 14.38 7.82 -19.55
CA ASN A 135 12.93 7.83 -19.70
C ASN A 135 12.29 6.53 -19.20
N ASP A 136 12.94 5.39 -19.43
CA ASP A 136 12.52 4.10 -18.85
C ASP A 136 12.57 4.13 -17.31
N TRP A 137 13.60 4.73 -16.70
CA TRP A 137 13.72 4.83 -15.24
C TRP A 137 12.69 5.78 -14.63
N LYS A 138 12.41 6.94 -15.27
CA LYS A 138 11.33 7.83 -14.84
C LYS A 138 9.96 7.15 -14.94
N ALA A 139 9.73 6.36 -16.00
CA ALA A 139 8.50 5.60 -16.16
C ALA A 139 8.37 4.52 -15.06
N ALA A 140 9.44 3.80 -14.77
CA ALA A 140 9.49 2.82 -13.67
C ALA A 140 9.21 3.49 -12.31
N PHE A 141 9.77 4.68 -12.05
CA PHE A 141 9.45 5.44 -10.84
C PHE A 141 7.95 5.72 -10.70
N ILE A 142 7.27 6.14 -11.79
CA ILE A 142 5.81 6.38 -11.76
C ILE A 142 5.07 5.07 -11.48
N GLU A 143 5.47 3.98 -12.12
CA GLU A 143 4.88 2.65 -11.92
C GLU A 143 5.01 2.20 -10.45
N ASP A 144 6.22 2.24 -9.91
CA ASP A 144 6.51 1.81 -8.56
C ASP A 144 5.82 2.71 -7.54
N ALA A 145 5.76 4.03 -7.77
CA ALA A 145 5.01 4.93 -6.91
C ALA A 145 3.52 4.54 -6.84
N VAL A 146 2.92 4.11 -7.95
CA VAL A 146 1.53 3.62 -7.98
C VAL A 146 1.42 2.28 -7.25
N GLY A 147 2.30 1.33 -7.55
CA GLY A 147 2.32 0.00 -6.94
C GLY A 147 2.56 0.01 -5.42
N LEU A 148 3.33 0.99 -4.93
CA LEU A 148 3.63 1.17 -3.51
C LEU A 148 2.61 2.05 -2.77
N HIS A 149 1.56 2.51 -3.45
CA HIS A 149 0.57 3.47 -2.94
C HIS A 149 1.17 4.81 -2.48
N LEU A 150 2.28 5.22 -3.09
CA LEU A 150 2.99 6.47 -2.79
C LEU A 150 2.74 7.58 -3.82
N ALA A 151 2.19 7.26 -5.00
CA ALA A 151 1.98 8.22 -6.10
C ALA A 151 1.17 9.47 -5.72
N TYR A 152 0.35 9.39 -4.68
CA TYR A 152 -0.53 10.45 -4.22
C TYR A 152 -0.02 11.19 -2.97
N LYS A 153 1.23 10.92 -2.56
CA LYS A 153 1.92 11.77 -1.59
C LYS A 153 2.33 13.07 -2.27
N PRO A 154 2.13 14.25 -1.66
CA PRO A 154 2.47 15.53 -2.28
C PRO A 154 3.90 15.59 -2.85
N GLU A 155 4.85 14.99 -2.13
CA GLU A 155 6.27 14.94 -2.49
C GLU A 155 6.49 14.19 -3.81
N PHE A 156 5.88 13.01 -3.96
CA PHE A 156 6.02 12.20 -5.17
C PHE A 156 5.06 12.63 -6.29
N ALA A 157 3.86 13.10 -5.95
CA ALA A 157 2.87 13.59 -6.90
C ALA A 157 3.47 14.71 -7.76
N SER A 158 4.25 15.61 -7.16
CA SER A 158 4.91 16.68 -7.92
C SER A 158 5.89 16.17 -8.98
N VAL A 159 6.68 15.16 -8.65
CA VAL A 159 7.64 14.52 -9.55
C VAL A 159 6.90 13.75 -10.65
N ILE A 160 5.84 13.02 -10.30
CA ILE A 160 5.02 12.26 -11.25
C ILE A 160 4.32 13.19 -12.23
N ALA A 161 3.80 14.34 -11.78
CA ALA A 161 3.20 15.34 -12.65
C ALA A 161 4.20 15.83 -13.69
N PHE A 162 5.39 16.22 -13.22
CA PHE A 162 6.45 16.74 -14.07
C PHE A 162 6.96 15.71 -15.08
N TRP A 163 7.28 14.48 -14.64
CA TRP A 163 7.77 13.43 -15.53
C TRP A 163 6.67 12.82 -16.39
N GLY A 164 5.45 12.69 -15.90
CA GLY A 164 4.32 12.12 -16.66
C GLY A 164 3.81 13.04 -17.78
N ALA A 165 4.12 14.33 -17.73
CA ALA A 165 3.86 15.28 -18.81
C ALA A 165 4.86 15.16 -19.99
N ASP A 166 6.01 14.52 -19.78
CA ASP A 166 7.01 14.28 -20.82
C ASP A 166 6.53 13.15 -21.77
N PRO A 167 6.33 13.42 -23.08
CA PRO A 167 5.84 12.42 -24.03
C PRO A 167 6.72 11.17 -24.12
N GLU A 168 8.04 11.29 -23.95
CA GLU A 168 8.94 10.15 -24.05
C GLU A 168 8.86 9.26 -22.80
N VAL A 169 8.70 9.85 -21.61
CA VAL A 169 8.44 9.09 -20.37
C VAL A 169 7.12 8.37 -20.45
N ARG A 170 6.07 9.04 -20.94
CA ARG A 170 4.75 8.43 -21.15
C ARG A 170 4.84 7.24 -22.11
N LYS A 171 5.56 7.38 -23.22
CA LYS A 171 5.77 6.30 -24.18
C LYS A 171 6.51 5.10 -23.55
N SER A 172 7.54 5.37 -22.74
CA SER A 172 8.22 4.33 -21.96
C SER A 172 7.27 3.63 -20.97
N PHE A 173 6.39 4.39 -20.31
CA PHE A 173 5.38 3.83 -19.40
C PHE A 173 4.38 2.93 -20.14
N GLU A 174 3.83 3.37 -21.26
CA GLU A 174 2.88 2.60 -22.08
C GLU A 174 3.52 1.36 -22.72
N LYS A 175 4.83 1.37 -22.92
CA LYS A 175 5.60 0.22 -23.41
C LYS A 175 5.83 -0.82 -22.32
N ASN A 176 6.31 -0.39 -21.15
CA ASN A 176 6.91 -1.28 -20.16
C ASN A 176 5.98 -1.61 -18.98
N ALA A 177 5.05 -0.73 -18.61
CA ALA A 177 4.25 -0.91 -17.40
C ALA A 177 3.24 -2.07 -17.52
N PRO A 178 2.86 -2.72 -16.40
CA PRO A 178 1.77 -3.68 -16.34
C PRO A 178 0.50 -3.16 -17.02
N LYS A 179 -0.22 -4.05 -17.72
CA LYS A 179 -1.43 -3.71 -18.49
C LYS A 179 -2.45 -2.89 -17.68
N LYS A 180 -2.61 -3.21 -16.39
CA LYS A 180 -3.48 -2.48 -15.47
C LYS A 180 -3.12 -0.99 -15.43
N TRP A 181 -1.87 -0.67 -15.17
CA TRP A 181 -1.40 0.70 -15.00
C TRP A 181 -1.39 1.49 -16.29
N ARG A 182 -1.09 0.84 -17.42
CA ARG A 182 -1.20 1.46 -18.74
C ARG A 182 -2.60 1.97 -19.04
N ASN A 183 -3.62 1.18 -18.71
CA ASN A 183 -5.01 1.57 -18.88
C ASN A 183 -5.44 2.67 -17.90
N GLU A 184 -4.76 2.79 -16.76
CA GLU A 184 -5.07 3.75 -15.71
C GLU A 184 -4.21 5.02 -15.76
N PHE A 185 -3.24 5.14 -16.68
CA PHE A 185 -2.27 6.24 -16.70
C PHE A 185 -2.94 7.62 -16.72
N ALA A 186 -3.96 7.82 -17.57
CA ALA A 186 -4.70 9.08 -17.62
C ALA A 186 -5.43 9.38 -16.29
N ALA A 187 -5.96 8.36 -15.61
CA ALA A 187 -6.61 8.51 -14.31
C ALA A 187 -5.60 8.80 -13.19
N ILE A 188 -4.39 8.21 -13.27
CA ILE A 188 -3.28 8.50 -12.37
C ILE A 188 -2.88 9.97 -12.49
N MET A 189 -2.63 10.46 -13.71
CA MET A 189 -2.24 11.85 -13.96
C MET A 189 -3.31 12.85 -13.52
N ALA A 190 -4.57 12.63 -13.91
CA ALA A 190 -5.67 13.50 -13.51
C ALA A 190 -5.84 13.60 -11.98
N ARG A 191 -5.39 12.58 -11.25
CA ARG A 191 -5.44 12.56 -9.79
C ARG A 191 -4.24 13.24 -9.15
N VAL A 192 -3.06 13.02 -9.69
CA VAL A 192 -1.85 13.73 -9.31
C VAL A 192 -2.05 15.23 -9.45
N ASP A 193 -2.64 15.67 -10.57
CA ASP A 193 -2.96 17.08 -10.80
C ASP A 193 -3.91 17.65 -9.74
N ARG A 194 -4.94 16.89 -9.33
CA ARG A 194 -5.85 17.33 -8.24
C ARG A 194 -5.12 17.55 -6.92
N ILE A 195 -4.10 16.73 -6.62
CA ILE A 195 -3.34 16.84 -5.37
C ILE A 195 -2.41 18.05 -5.39
N GLN A 196 -1.84 18.39 -6.56
CA GLN A 196 -1.01 19.58 -6.69
C GLN A 196 -1.80 20.89 -6.60
N ASN A 197 -3.10 20.85 -6.90
CA ASN A 197 -3.98 22.02 -6.94
C ASN A 197 -4.93 22.11 -5.73
N ALA A 198 -4.81 21.22 -4.73
CA ALA A 198 -5.62 21.21 -3.51
C ALA A 198 -4.85 21.87 -2.35
#